data_AF-A0AAV2RJY7-F1
#
_entry.id   AF-A0AAV2RJY7-F1
#
_cell.length_a   1.000
_cell.length_b   1.000
_cell.length_c   1.000
_cell.angle_alpha   90.00
_cell.angle_beta   90.00
_cell.angle_gamma   90.00
#
_symmetry.space_group_name_H-M   'P 1'
#
loop_
_entity.id
_entity.type
_entity.pdbx_description
1 polymer ?
#
loop_
_entity_poly.entity_id
_entity_poly.type
_entity_poly.pdbx_seq_one_letter_code
_entity_poly.pdbx_strand_id
1 'polypeptide(L)'
;MDTVYSVGRGLPFLGRSGLNSGVMLMNLARLRSIPGGGFTNITKNLYLQYKNKIGLGDQDIINIFFALHPTLYHELGCNWDYGFIHCQSGHNICLDAEKNGASLVHGMGNSFRNGRYKHLMALYDGWREHELGTPIQILVSKIQEKQATQNHPCLMTQTYFNVLTKQLSLYTISK
;
A
#
# COMPACT_ATOMS: atom_id res chain seq x y z
N MET A 1 -16.69 5.30 14.28
CA MET A 1 -15.67 5.87 13.37
C MET A 1 -16.28 7.13 12.82
N ASP A 2 -15.70 8.28 13.15
CA ASP A 2 -16.24 9.56 12.72
C ASP A 2 -15.81 9.84 11.27
N THR A 3 -16.74 10.30 10.45
CA THR A 3 -16.44 10.78 9.09
C THR A 3 -15.65 12.08 9.20
N VAL A 4 -14.46 12.12 8.61
CA VAL A 4 -13.61 13.32 8.59
C VAL A 4 -13.56 13.85 7.16
N TYR A 5 -13.45 15.16 6.98
CA TYR A 5 -13.38 15.80 5.66
C TYR A 5 -11.94 16.18 5.32
N SER A 6 -11.53 15.96 4.07
CA SER A 6 -10.16 16.22 3.62
C SER A 6 -9.85 17.70 3.73
N VAL A 7 -8.71 18.01 4.37
CA VAL A 7 -8.22 19.38 4.50
C VAL A 7 -7.85 19.86 3.09
N GLY A 8 -8.67 20.74 2.52
CA GLY A 8 -8.47 21.35 1.21
C GLY A 8 -9.64 21.17 0.24
N ARG A 9 -10.11 19.94 0.00
CA ARG A 9 -11.17 19.67 -1.00
C ARG A 9 -12.56 19.49 -0.38
N GLY A 10 -12.65 19.35 0.94
CA GLY A 10 -13.93 19.15 1.64
C GLY A 10 -14.64 17.86 1.20
N LEU A 11 -13.86 16.83 0.84
CA LEU A 11 -14.37 15.50 0.51
C LEU A 11 -14.41 14.64 1.77
N PRO A 12 -15.51 13.91 2.04
CA PRO A 12 -15.52 12.89 3.09
C PRO A 12 -14.42 11.84 2.88
N PHE A 13 -13.77 11.42 3.96
CA PHE A 13 -12.86 10.30 3.98
C PHE A 13 -13.04 9.45 5.25
N LEU A 14 -12.62 8.19 5.18
CA LEU A 14 -12.71 7.27 6.30
C LEU A 14 -11.41 7.27 7.11
N GLY A 15 -11.53 7.24 8.44
CA GLY A 15 -10.40 7.08 9.35
C GLY A 15 -9.65 8.39 9.61
N ARG A 16 -8.36 8.30 9.97
CA ARG A 16 -7.54 9.47 10.35
C ARG A 16 -6.86 10.15 9.16
N SER A 17 -6.48 9.38 8.15
CA SER A 17 -5.69 9.84 7.00
C SER A 17 -6.34 9.53 5.64
N GLY A 18 -7.52 8.92 5.64
CA GLY A 18 -8.09 8.31 4.45
C GLY A 18 -7.52 6.93 4.17
N LEU A 19 -8.23 6.18 3.32
CA LEU A 19 -7.83 4.88 2.80
C LEU A 19 -6.83 5.03 1.66
N ASN A 20 -6.07 3.98 1.36
CA ASN A 20 -5.31 3.82 0.11
C ASN A 20 -6.10 2.91 -0.84
N SER A 21 -6.25 3.27 -2.12
CA SER A 21 -6.98 2.46 -3.11
C SER A 21 -6.10 1.45 -3.88
N GLY A 22 -4.80 1.37 -3.59
CA GLY A 22 -3.83 0.54 -4.31
C GLY A 22 -4.04 -0.97 -4.12
N VAL A 23 -4.47 -1.41 -2.94
CA VAL A 23 -4.77 -2.83 -2.66
C VAL A 23 -6.10 -2.94 -1.95
N MET A 24 -7.05 -3.63 -2.58
CA MET A 24 -8.37 -3.88 -2.00
C MET A 24 -8.85 -5.29 -2.34
N LEU A 25 -9.26 -6.03 -1.32
CA LEU A 25 -9.99 -7.28 -1.51
C LEU A 25 -11.48 -6.98 -1.59
N MET A 26 -12.11 -7.37 -2.70
CA MET A 26 -13.50 -7.03 -2.98
C MET A 26 -14.39 -8.27 -2.99
N ASN A 27 -15.33 -8.33 -2.05
CA ASN A 27 -16.41 -9.32 -2.11
C ASN A 27 -17.46 -8.88 -3.14
N LEU A 28 -17.31 -9.35 -4.37
CA LEU A 28 -18.14 -8.93 -5.51
C LEU A 28 -19.64 -9.26 -5.32
N ALA A 29 -19.98 -10.37 -4.65
CA ALA A 29 -21.37 -10.70 -4.36
C ALA A 29 -22.00 -9.67 -3.42
N ARG A 30 -21.29 -9.34 -2.33
CA ARG A 30 -21.72 -8.30 -1.39
C ARG A 30 -21.83 -6.94 -2.08
N LEU A 31 -20.84 -6.55 -2.89
CA LEU A 31 -20.84 -5.27 -3.60
C LEU A 31 -22.02 -5.12 -4.57
N ARG A 32 -22.43 -6.18 -5.27
CA ARG A 32 -23.61 -6.15 -6.15
C ARG A 32 -24.92 -6.06 -5.37
N SER A 33 -24.98 -6.65 -4.17
CA SER A 33 -26.17 -6.68 -3.33
C SER A 33 -26.45 -5.40 -2.52
N ILE A 34 -25.56 -4.39 -2.59
CA ILE A 34 -25.75 -3.14 -1.83
C ILE A 34 -27.02 -2.43 -2.31
N PRO A 35 -27.94 -2.04 -1.40
CA PRO A 35 -29.12 -1.25 -1.76
C PRO A 35 -28.75 0.03 -2.52
N GLY A 36 -29.56 0.43 -3.51
CA GLY A 36 -29.25 1.58 -4.37
C GLY A 36 -28.50 1.24 -5.66
N GLY A 37 -28.53 -0.03 -6.10
CA GLY A 37 -27.98 -0.46 -7.38
C GLY A 37 -26.55 -1.00 -7.31
N GLY A 38 -26.12 -1.44 -6.13
CA GLY A 38 -24.78 -1.98 -5.92
C GLY A 38 -23.69 -0.91 -5.93
N PHE A 39 -22.46 -1.36 -5.69
CA PHE A 39 -21.27 -0.51 -5.66
C PHE A 39 -21.10 0.36 -6.91
N THR A 40 -21.40 -0.19 -8.09
CA THR A 40 -21.27 0.53 -9.37
C THR A 40 -22.20 1.73 -9.48
N ASN A 41 -23.49 1.57 -9.15
CA ASN A 41 -24.44 2.68 -9.27
C ASN A 41 -24.16 3.76 -8.21
N ILE A 42 -23.81 3.35 -6.99
CA ILE A 42 -23.47 4.27 -5.91
C ILE A 42 -22.23 5.08 -6.28
N THR A 43 -21.13 4.43 -6.70
CA THR A 43 -19.89 5.15 -7.08
C THR A 43 -20.10 6.08 -8.28
N LYS A 44 -20.94 5.70 -9.25
CA LYS A 44 -21.34 6.60 -10.36
C LYS A 44 -22.05 7.85 -9.83
N ASN A 45 -22.99 7.70 -8.91
CA ASN A 45 -23.72 8.82 -8.32
C ASN A 45 -22.79 9.73 -7.48
N LEU A 46 -21.89 9.13 -6.70
CA LEU A 46 -20.86 9.87 -5.95
C LEU A 46 -19.94 10.65 -6.90
N TYR A 47 -19.51 10.06 -8.01
CA TYR A 47 -18.75 10.77 -9.02
C TYR A 47 -19.53 11.97 -9.56
N LEU A 48 -20.79 11.80 -9.98
CA LEU A 48 -21.60 12.91 -10.50
C LEU A 48 -21.78 14.04 -9.47
N GLN A 49 -21.91 13.70 -8.20
CA GLN A 49 -22.06 14.66 -7.09
C GLN A 49 -20.76 15.40 -6.80
N TYR A 50 -19.62 14.72 -6.80
CA TYR A 50 -18.33 15.25 -6.33
C TYR A 50 -17.33 15.56 -7.45
N LYS A 51 -17.66 15.36 -8.74
CA LYS A 51 -16.73 15.49 -9.89
C LYS A 51 -15.91 16.78 -9.91
N ASN A 52 -16.47 17.90 -9.45
CA ASN A 52 -15.78 19.20 -9.45
C ASN A 52 -14.77 19.35 -8.29
N LYS A 53 -14.78 18.42 -7.32
CA LYS A 53 -13.91 18.38 -6.16
C LYS A 53 -12.95 17.18 -6.16
N ILE A 54 -13.18 16.19 -7.01
CA ILE A 54 -12.31 15.01 -7.12
C ILE A 54 -10.98 15.43 -7.74
N GLY A 55 -9.89 15.17 -7.02
CA GLY A 55 -8.53 15.38 -7.52
C GLY A 55 -7.75 14.08 -7.72
N LEU A 56 -8.08 13.03 -6.96
CA LEU A 56 -7.47 11.71 -7.04
C LEU A 56 -8.59 10.70 -7.33
N GLY A 57 -8.81 10.37 -8.61
CA GLY A 57 -10.02 9.70 -9.11
C GLY A 57 -10.59 8.58 -8.24
N ASP A 58 -9.99 7.39 -8.31
CA ASP A 58 -10.38 6.20 -7.55
C ASP A 58 -10.22 6.42 -6.05
N GLN A 59 -9.12 7.04 -5.64
CA GLN A 59 -8.75 7.25 -4.25
C GLN A 59 -9.78 8.10 -3.49
N ASP A 60 -10.26 9.19 -4.09
CA ASP A 60 -11.27 10.08 -3.52
C ASP A 60 -12.63 9.38 -3.50
N ILE A 61 -13.03 8.69 -4.58
CA ILE A 61 -14.31 7.98 -4.65
C ILE A 61 -14.42 6.89 -3.57
N ILE A 62 -13.37 6.09 -3.38
CA ILE A 62 -13.33 5.05 -2.35
C ILE A 62 -13.43 5.65 -0.94
N ASN A 63 -12.73 6.75 -0.69
CA ASN A 63 -12.79 7.45 0.58
C ASN A 63 -14.19 8.01 0.87
N ILE A 64 -14.83 8.64 -0.12
CA ILE A 64 -16.20 9.15 0.02
C ILE A 64 -17.17 7.99 0.26
N PHE A 65 -17.07 6.92 -0.53
CA PHE A 65 -17.94 5.75 -0.43
C PHE A 65 -17.89 5.14 0.98
N PHE A 66 -16.69 4.84 1.50
CA PHE A 66 -16.57 4.19 2.81
C PHE A 66 -16.76 5.15 3.98
N ALA A 67 -16.57 6.46 3.78
CA ALA A 67 -16.99 7.47 4.75
C ALA A 67 -18.52 7.47 4.96
N LEU A 68 -19.29 7.23 3.90
CA LEU A 68 -20.75 7.14 3.94
C LEU A 68 -21.26 5.74 4.30
N HIS A 69 -20.42 4.71 4.11
CA HIS A 69 -20.75 3.31 4.37
C HIS A 69 -19.68 2.59 5.20
N PRO A 70 -19.38 3.05 6.44
CA PRO A 70 -18.25 2.53 7.23
C PRO A 70 -18.39 1.05 7.61
N THR A 71 -19.61 0.50 7.61
CA THR A 71 -19.88 -0.92 7.90
C THR A 71 -19.58 -1.87 6.72
N LEU A 72 -19.31 -1.33 5.54
CA LEU A 72 -18.94 -2.09 4.34
C LEU A 72 -17.43 -2.26 4.17
N TYR A 73 -16.64 -1.79 5.13
CA TYR A 73 -15.19 -1.76 5.08
C TYR A 73 -14.56 -2.70 6.12
N HIS A 74 -13.39 -3.22 5.79
CA HIS A 74 -12.49 -3.90 6.72
C HIS A 74 -11.06 -3.44 6.43
N GLU A 75 -10.36 -2.93 7.46
CA GLU A 75 -8.99 -2.44 7.34
C GLU A 75 -7.99 -3.59 7.31
N LEU A 76 -7.11 -3.59 6.31
CA LEU A 76 -5.93 -4.44 6.31
C LEU A 76 -4.79 -3.74 7.06
N GLY A 77 -3.90 -4.52 7.67
CA GLY A 77 -2.70 -3.99 8.33
C GLY A 77 -1.76 -3.29 7.35
N CYS A 78 -0.98 -2.32 7.85
CA CYS A 78 -0.05 -1.51 7.06
C CYS A 78 1.03 -2.32 6.31
N ASN A 79 1.26 -3.57 6.70
CA ASN A 79 2.16 -4.50 6.00
C ASN A 79 1.65 -4.90 4.59
N TRP A 80 0.36 -4.67 4.29
CA TRP A 80 -0.25 -4.94 2.98
C TRP A 80 -0.19 -3.76 1.99
N ASP A 81 0.35 -2.61 2.41
CA ASP A 81 0.58 -1.44 1.56
C ASP A 81 1.91 -0.75 1.96
N TYR A 82 2.94 -1.56 2.26
CA TYR A 82 4.17 -1.02 2.82
C TYR A 82 4.96 -0.22 1.78
N GLY A 83 5.65 0.84 2.20
CA GLY A 83 6.35 1.72 1.28
C GLY A 83 7.05 2.87 1.99
N PHE A 84 7.65 3.78 1.23
CA PHE A 84 8.54 4.82 1.80
C PHE A 84 7.85 5.72 2.83
N ILE A 85 6.52 5.91 2.73
CA ILE A 85 5.74 6.73 3.68
C ILE A 85 5.76 6.17 5.11
N HIS A 86 6.04 4.87 5.27
CA HIS A 86 6.12 4.22 6.57
C HIS A 86 7.45 4.48 7.28
N CYS A 87 8.38 5.20 6.64
CA CYS A 87 9.57 5.74 7.27
C CYS A 87 9.36 7.23 7.58
N GLN A 88 9.01 7.54 8.82
CA GLN A 88 8.75 8.91 9.28
C GLN A 88 9.73 9.30 10.39
N SER A 89 10.42 10.43 10.21
CA SER A 89 11.42 10.94 11.17
C SER A 89 12.49 9.91 11.57
N GLY A 90 12.81 8.98 10.67
CA GLY A 90 13.79 7.93 10.93
C GLY A 90 13.28 6.66 11.62
N HIS A 91 11.97 6.58 11.86
CA HIS A 91 11.34 5.42 12.48
C HIS A 91 10.39 4.73 11.50
N ASN A 92 10.30 3.40 11.61
CA ASN A 92 9.23 2.65 10.96
C ASN A 92 7.94 2.84 11.77
N ILE A 93 6.93 3.45 11.17
CA ILE A 93 5.63 3.67 11.83
C ILE A 93 4.65 2.48 11.64
N CYS A 94 5.04 1.47 10.87
CA CYS A 94 4.27 0.24 10.68
C CYS A 94 4.81 -0.91 11.55
N LEU A 95 4.25 -1.04 12.76
CA LEU A 95 4.65 -2.06 13.73
C LEU A 95 4.41 -3.49 13.22
N ASP A 96 3.34 -3.71 12.47
CA ASP A 96 3.03 -5.02 11.89
C ASP A 96 4.10 -5.45 10.88
N ALA A 97 4.57 -4.53 10.04
CA ALA A 97 5.64 -4.81 9.09
C ALA A 97 7.01 -4.92 9.78
N GLU A 98 7.26 -4.19 10.87
CA GLU A 98 8.47 -4.40 11.67
C GLU A 98 8.51 -5.81 12.26
N LYS A 99 7.40 -6.24 12.87
CA LYS A 99 7.27 -7.55 13.51
C LYS A 99 7.26 -8.69 12.50
N ASN A 100 6.53 -8.57 11.40
CA ASN A 100 6.26 -9.68 10.48
C ASN A 100 6.96 -9.55 9.13
N GLY A 101 7.44 -8.37 8.76
CA GLY A 101 7.87 -8.06 7.38
C GLY A 101 6.71 -7.52 6.54
N ALA A 102 7.05 -6.86 5.43
CA ALA A 102 6.06 -6.41 4.46
C ALA A 102 5.47 -7.61 3.68
N SER A 103 4.15 -7.66 3.57
CA SER A 103 3.45 -8.66 2.75
C SER A 103 3.29 -8.19 1.31
N LEU A 104 3.08 -6.87 1.12
CA LEU A 104 3.05 -6.22 -0.18
C LEU A 104 3.75 -4.87 -0.08
N VAL A 105 4.56 -4.56 -1.09
CA VAL A 105 5.31 -3.30 -1.17
C VAL A 105 4.79 -2.46 -2.32
N HIS A 106 4.38 -1.22 -2.02
CA HIS A 106 3.79 -0.28 -2.96
C HIS A 106 4.84 0.71 -3.47
N GLY A 107 5.07 0.69 -4.77
CA GLY A 107 5.92 1.64 -5.51
C GLY A 107 5.34 3.05 -5.68
N MET A 108 4.63 3.57 -4.69
CA MET A 108 3.92 4.86 -4.78
C MET A 108 4.88 6.00 -5.16
N GLY A 109 4.39 7.00 -5.89
CA GLY A 109 5.20 8.16 -6.29
C GLY A 109 6.45 7.82 -7.12
N ASN A 110 6.38 6.76 -7.95
CA ASN A 110 7.50 6.26 -8.75
C ASN A 110 8.71 5.79 -7.92
N SER A 111 8.49 5.37 -6.67
CA SER A 111 9.57 5.04 -5.73
C SER A 111 10.40 3.82 -6.14
N PHE A 112 9.89 2.97 -7.03
CA PHE A 112 10.66 1.87 -7.63
C PHE A 112 11.66 2.30 -8.71
N ARG A 113 11.62 3.55 -9.19
CA ARG A 113 12.42 3.97 -10.36
C ARG A 113 13.05 5.35 -10.22
N ASN A 114 12.61 6.18 -9.27
CA ASN A 114 13.01 7.59 -9.18
C ASN A 114 14.40 7.85 -8.58
N GLY A 115 15.21 6.81 -8.27
CA GLY A 115 16.55 6.97 -7.69
C GLY A 115 16.58 7.30 -6.19
N ARG A 116 15.47 7.80 -5.64
CA ARG A 116 15.38 8.31 -4.26
C ARG A 116 15.22 7.21 -3.21
N TYR A 117 14.72 6.03 -3.59
CA TYR A 117 14.46 4.95 -2.63
C TYR A 117 15.16 3.68 -3.06
N LYS A 118 16.49 3.67 -2.98
CA LYS A 118 17.35 2.59 -3.51
C LYS A 118 16.99 1.19 -3.01
N HIS A 119 16.56 1.03 -1.75
CA HIS A 119 16.07 -0.27 -1.26
C HIS A 119 14.80 -0.75 -1.94
N LEU A 120 13.87 0.16 -2.23
CA LEU A 120 12.65 -0.16 -2.99
C LEU A 120 12.99 -0.47 -4.45
N MET A 121 13.98 0.23 -5.03
CA MET A 121 14.48 -0.08 -6.38
C MET A 121 15.16 -1.45 -6.43
N ALA A 122 16.01 -1.79 -5.45
CA ALA A 122 16.67 -3.09 -5.37
C ALA A 122 15.66 -4.23 -5.27
N LEU A 123 14.62 -4.07 -4.45
CA LEU A 123 13.50 -5.00 -4.37
C LEU A 123 12.77 -5.15 -5.73
N TYR A 124 12.43 -4.02 -6.36
CA TYR A 124 11.75 -4.00 -7.65
C TYR A 124 12.57 -4.66 -8.76
N ASP A 125 13.86 -4.33 -8.86
CA ASP A 125 14.78 -4.86 -9.85
C ASP A 125 15.00 -6.36 -9.65
N GLY A 126 15.11 -6.81 -8.39
CA GLY A 126 15.19 -8.23 -8.04
C GLY A 126 13.97 -9.00 -8.55
N TRP A 127 12.76 -8.50 -8.29
CA TRP A 127 11.52 -9.11 -8.79
C TRP A 127 11.39 -9.06 -10.32
N ARG A 128 11.76 -7.93 -10.94
CA ARG A 128 11.72 -7.77 -12.40
C ARG A 128 12.63 -8.78 -13.12
N GLU A 129 13.76 -9.10 -12.52
CA GLU A 129 14.78 -10.01 -13.07
C GLU A 129 14.63 -11.46 -12.58
N HIS A 130 13.60 -11.74 -11.77
CA HIS A 130 13.33 -13.07 -11.25
C HIS A 130 12.39 -13.82 -12.17
N GLU A 131 12.79 -15.03 -12.54
CA GLU A 131 11.98 -15.93 -13.32
C GLU A 131 11.07 -16.75 -12.39
N LEU A 132 9.75 -16.65 -12.61
CA LEU A 132 8.77 -17.39 -11.82
C LEU A 132 9.01 -18.90 -11.92
N GLY A 133 9.00 -19.58 -10.78
CA GLY A 133 9.30 -21.02 -10.69
C GLY A 133 10.75 -21.33 -10.33
N THR A 134 11.66 -20.35 -10.39
CA THR A 134 13.01 -20.51 -9.85
C THR A 134 13.03 -20.39 -8.32
N PRO A 135 14.01 -21.00 -7.61
CA PRO A 135 14.08 -20.91 -6.15
C PRO A 135 14.10 -19.48 -5.62
N ILE A 136 13.34 -19.21 -4.57
CA ILE A 136 13.21 -17.88 -3.95
C ILE A 136 14.54 -17.35 -3.40
N GLN A 137 15.49 -18.24 -3.06
CA GLN A 137 16.84 -17.91 -2.67
C GLN A 137 17.54 -17.06 -3.74
N ILE A 138 17.32 -17.36 -5.02
CA ILE A 138 17.92 -16.61 -6.14
C ILE A 138 17.37 -15.17 -6.15
N LEU A 139 16.07 -15.00 -5.91
CA LEU A 139 15.47 -13.66 -5.78
C LEU A 139 16.10 -12.90 -4.61
N VAL A 140 16.19 -13.53 -3.43
CA VAL A 140 16.74 -12.88 -2.23
C VAL A 140 18.20 -12.47 -2.46
N SER A 141 19.04 -13.34 -3.03
CA SER A 141 20.42 -13.01 -3.37
C SER A 141 20.52 -11.83 -4.34
N LYS A 142 19.72 -11.82 -5.42
CA LYS A 142 19.68 -10.68 -6.35
C LYS A 142 19.28 -9.36 -5.68
N ILE A 143 18.28 -9.39 -4.80
CA ILE A 143 17.85 -8.20 -4.06
C ILE A 143 18.98 -7.70 -3.14
N GLN A 144 19.69 -8.62 -2.47
CA GLN A 144 20.82 -8.30 -1.60
C GLN A 144 22.02 -7.74 -2.37
N GLU A 145 22.37 -8.32 -3.53
CA GLU A 145 23.43 -7.81 -4.42
C GLU A 145 23.15 -6.39 -4.91
N LYS A 146 21.87 -6.09 -5.19
CA LYS A 146 21.42 -4.78 -5.65
C LYS A 146 21.17 -3.79 -4.51
N GLN A 147 21.27 -4.23 -3.25
CA GLN A 147 21.00 -3.38 -2.10
C GLN A 147 22.00 -2.22 -2.09
N ALA A 148 21.48 -1.00 -2.25
CA ALA A 148 22.29 0.20 -2.17
C ALA A 148 21.87 1.06 -0.98
N THR A 149 22.85 1.54 -0.23
CA THR A 149 22.62 2.42 0.93
C THR A 149 22.18 3.82 0.48
N GLN A 150 21.26 4.41 1.25
CA GLN A 150 20.63 5.70 1.01
C GLN A 150 20.69 6.53 2.28
N ASN A 151 21.12 7.79 2.20
CA ASN A 151 21.21 8.75 3.31
C ASN A 151 19.82 9.19 3.81
N HIS A 152 19.05 8.28 4.37
CA HIS A 152 17.79 8.53 5.04
C HIS A 152 17.70 7.65 6.29
N PRO A 153 17.39 8.12 7.50
CA PRO A 153 17.66 7.35 8.71
C PRO A 153 17.05 5.93 8.72
N CYS A 154 15.77 5.71 8.33
CA CYS A 154 15.30 4.32 8.20
C CYS A 154 15.89 3.58 6.98
N LEU A 155 16.23 4.25 5.87
CA LEU A 155 16.89 3.62 4.71
C LEU A 155 18.41 3.43 4.93
N MET A 156 18.99 4.05 5.96
CA MET A 156 20.35 3.80 6.44
C MET A 156 20.37 2.59 7.36
N THR A 157 19.23 2.25 7.98
CA THR A 157 19.14 1.10 8.86
C THR A 157 18.90 -0.18 8.07
N GLN A 158 19.65 -1.24 8.43
CA GLN A 158 19.38 -2.62 8.02
C GLN A 158 17.91 -2.99 8.30
N THR A 159 17.27 -2.34 9.27
CA THR A 159 15.88 -2.53 9.68
C THR A 159 14.86 -2.33 8.55
N TYR A 160 14.96 -1.29 7.71
CA TYR A 160 13.98 -1.09 6.62
C TYR A 160 14.14 -2.14 5.52
N PHE A 161 15.37 -2.42 5.10
CA PHE A 161 15.62 -3.47 4.11
C PHE A 161 15.24 -4.86 4.64
N ASN A 162 15.46 -5.12 5.93
CA ASN A 162 15.00 -6.34 6.59
C ASN A 162 13.47 -6.44 6.52
N VAL A 163 12.72 -5.36 6.78
CA VAL A 163 11.26 -5.39 6.65
C VAL A 163 10.83 -5.78 5.23
N LEU A 164 11.49 -5.26 4.20
CA LEU A 164 11.18 -5.57 2.80
C LEU A 164 11.47 -7.04 2.42
N THR A 165 12.48 -7.66 3.02
CA THR A 165 12.98 -8.99 2.62
C THR A 165 12.64 -10.11 3.61
N LYS A 166 12.12 -9.78 4.79
CA LYS A 166 11.84 -10.72 5.88
C LYS A 166 10.90 -11.84 5.46
N GLN A 167 9.78 -11.50 4.81
CA GLN A 167 8.84 -12.52 4.30
C GLN A 167 9.50 -13.45 3.29
N LEU A 168 10.29 -12.92 2.34
CA LEU A 168 11.00 -13.74 1.35
C LEU A 168 12.02 -14.68 2.01
N SER A 169 12.71 -14.19 3.04
CA SER A 169 13.74 -14.94 3.77
C SER A 169 13.16 -16.08 4.62
N LEU A 170 11.87 -16.04 4.98
CA LEU A 170 11.24 -17.18 5.65
C LEU A 170 11.16 -18.41 4.72
N TYR A 171 11.00 -18.18 3.43
CA TYR A 171 10.92 -19.23 2.42
C TYR A 171 12.29 -19.74 1.96
N THR A 172 13.38 -19.11 2.39
CA THR A 172 14.74 -19.60 2.09
C THR A 172 15.20 -20.69 3.05
N ILE A 173 14.66 -20.70 4.29
CA ILE A 173 14.99 -21.65 5.36
C ILE A 173 14.08 -22.90 5.28
N SER A 174 12.90 -22.78 4.68
CA SER A 174 11.97 -23.90 4.50
C SER A 174 12.28 -24.68 3.22
N LYS A 175 13.29 -25.57 3.27
CA LYS A 175 13.38 -26.84 2.52
C LYS A 175 14.65 -27.61 2.90
#